data_AF-A0A662TSF7-F1
#
_entry.id   AF-A0A662TSF7-F1
#
_cell.length_a   1.000
_cell.length_b   1.000
_cell.length_c   1.000
_cell.angle_alpha   90.00
_cell.angle_beta   90.00
_cell.angle_gamma   90.00
#
_symmetry.space_group_name_H-M   'P 1'
#
loop_
_entity.id
_entity.type
_entity.pdbx_description
1 polymer ?
#
loop_
_entity_poly.entity_id
_entity_poly.type
_entity_poly.pdbx_seq_one_letter_code
_entity_poly.pdbx_strand_id
1 'polypeptide(L)'
;MGRLIPDERGVMMDKKTLEALQKTIEQWEKIIEGKEEDRAAENCPLCALFPTFFCSGCPIRERTRWSNCRDTPYERWEFHHMEIHNQHNPPWKIECDECRRLAEEELNFLKELLPKK
;
A
#
# COMPACT_ATOMS: atom_id res chain seq x y z
N MET A 1 13.22 -23.51 6.48
CA MET A 1 13.40 -22.83 5.18
C MET A 1 12.02 -22.59 4.59
N GLY A 2 11.59 -21.33 4.49
CA GLY A 2 10.26 -20.96 3.99
C GLY A 2 10.17 -21.15 2.49
N ARG A 3 9.08 -21.79 2.03
CA ARG A 3 8.84 -22.09 0.61
C ARG A 3 8.48 -20.77 -0.11
N LEU A 4 9.23 -20.43 -1.15
CA LEU A 4 9.00 -19.26 -2.00
C LEU A 4 7.85 -19.54 -2.99
N ILE A 5 6.97 -18.57 -3.25
CA ILE A 5 5.84 -18.70 -4.19
C ILE A 5 6.12 -17.83 -5.43
N PRO A 6 6.25 -18.41 -6.64
CA PRO A 6 6.47 -17.64 -7.87
C PRO A 6 5.20 -16.93 -8.34
N ASP A 7 5.32 -15.68 -8.81
CA ASP A 7 4.31 -15.03 -9.66
C ASP A 7 4.57 -15.30 -11.16
N GLU A 8 3.67 -14.83 -12.03
CA GLU A 8 3.73 -15.01 -13.50
C GLU A 8 4.98 -14.42 -14.16
N ARG A 9 5.75 -13.59 -13.45
CA ARG A 9 7.00 -12.97 -13.92
C ARG A 9 8.23 -13.65 -13.33
N GLY A 10 8.06 -14.76 -12.59
CA GLY A 10 9.12 -15.46 -11.88
C GLY A 10 9.63 -14.70 -10.64
N VAL A 11 8.91 -13.67 -10.19
CA VAL A 11 9.24 -12.93 -8.96
C VAL A 11 8.73 -13.75 -7.78
N MET A 12 9.68 -14.28 -7.02
CA MET A 12 9.39 -15.05 -5.82
C MET A 12 8.99 -14.10 -4.70
N MET A 13 7.70 -14.05 -4.33
CA MET A 13 7.29 -13.39 -3.10
C MET A 13 7.50 -14.37 -1.94
N ASP A 14 8.30 -13.98 -0.96
CA ASP A 14 8.45 -14.79 0.25
C ASP A 14 7.18 -14.70 1.12
N LYS A 15 6.99 -15.69 1.99
CA LYS A 15 5.78 -15.81 2.82
C LYS A 15 5.56 -14.58 3.71
N LYS A 16 6.61 -13.96 4.26
CA LYS A 16 6.47 -12.78 5.13
C LYS A 16 6.00 -11.58 4.32
N THR A 17 6.55 -11.43 3.12
CA THR A 17 6.14 -10.37 2.18
C THR A 17 4.68 -10.55 1.76
N LEU A 18 4.25 -11.78 1.48
CA LEU A 18 2.84 -12.08 1.17
C LEU A 18 1.91 -11.77 2.36
N GLU A 19 2.28 -12.20 3.56
CA GLU A 19 1.52 -11.92 4.78
C GLU A 19 1.43 -10.40 5.05
N ALA A 20 2.50 -9.64 4.81
CA ALA A 20 2.51 -8.20 4.96
C ALA A 20 1.64 -7.49 3.90
N LEU A 21 1.70 -7.94 2.64
CA LEU A 21 0.84 -7.42 1.58
C LEU A 21 -0.65 -7.67 1.89
N GLN A 22 -1.00 -8.88 2.33
CA GLN A 22 -2.37 -9.22 2.73
C GLN A 22 -2.87 -8.33 3.87
N LYS A 23 -2.04 -8.11 4.90
CA LYS A 23 -2.40 -7.18 5.99
C LYS A 23 -2.55 -5.74 5.53
N THR A 24 -1.75 -5.31 4.55
CA THR A 24 -1.87 -3.97 3.96
C THR A 24 -3.20 -3.85 3.20
N ILE A 25 -3.60 -4.89 2.47
CA ILE A 25 -4.92 -4.97 1.81
C ILE A 25 -6.05 -4.87 2.85
N GLU A 26 -6.00 -5.65 3.93
CA GLU A 26 -6.99 -5.59 5.02
C GLU A 26 -7.06 -4.21 5.68
N GLN A 27 -5.93 -3.51 5.82
CA GLN A 27 -5.88 -2.15 6.35
C GLN A 27 -6.64 -1.18 5.43
N TRP A 28 -6.41 -1.23 4.11
CA TRP A 28 -7.13 -0.40 3.15
C TRP A 28 -8.64 -0.69 3.12
N GLU A 29 -9.04 -1.96 3.27
CA GLU A 29 -10.45 -2.32 3.44
C GLU A 29 -11.06 -1.64 4.68
N LYS A 30 -10.35 -1.62 5.82
CA LYS A 30 -10.80 -0.93 7.04
C LYS A 30 -10.82 0.60 6.89
N ILE A 31 -9.88 1.19 6.17
CA ILE A 31 -9.87 2.64 5.88
C ILE A 31 -11.12 3.02 5.07
N ILE A 32 -11.43 2.26 4.02
CA ILE A 32 -12.62 2.48 3.19
C ILE A 32 -13.93 2.33 4.00
N GLU A 33 -13.95 1.40 4.96
CA GLU A 33 -15.07 1.20 5.89
C GLU A 33 -15.12 2.22 7.03
N GLY A 34 -14.13 3.12 7.17
CA GLY A 34 -14.04 4.10 8.25
C GLY A 34 -13.71 3.49 9.62
N LYS A 35 -13.13 2.29 9.65
CA LYS A 35 -12.74 1.57 10.88
C LYS A 35 -11.28 1.77 11.27
N GLU A 36 -10.48 2.32 10.37
CA GLU A 36 -9.05 2.58 10.56
C GLU A 36 -8.66 3.88 9.82
N GLU A 37 -7.57 4.50 10.27
CA GLU A 37 -6.98 5.68 9.63
C GLU A 37 -5.63 5.30 8.99
N ASP A 38 -5.28 5.99 7.92
CA ASP A 38 -3.98 5.85 7.29
C ASP A 38 -2.93 6.70 8.04
N ARG A 39 -1.97 6.04 8.71
CA ARG A 39 -0.84 6.69 9.38
C ARG A 39 0.45 6.58 8.56
N ALA A 40 0.30 6.47 7.25
CA ALA A 40 1.40 6.33 6.31
C ALA A 40 2.33 5.15 6.71
N ALA A 41 3.64 5.39 6.71
CA ALA A 41 4.62 4.37 7.05
C ALA A 41 4.52 3.84 8.50
N GLU A 42 3.84 4.56 9.42
CA GLU A 42 3.73 4.16 10.83
C GLU A 42 2.89 2.88 11.01
N ASN A 43 1.78 2.75 10.27
CA ASN A 43 0.89 1.59 10.36
C ASN A 43 0.85 0.72 9.11
N CYS A 44 1.56 1.06 8.04
CA CYS A 44 1.66 0.21 6.86
C CYS A 44 2.50 -1.07 7.13
N PRO A 45 1.91 -2.28 7.04
CA PRO A 45 2.63 -3.53 7.29
C PRO A 45 3.80 -3.78 6.33
N LEU A 46 3.71 -3.32 5.07
CA LEU A 46 4.82 -3.38 4.13
C LEU A 46 5.96 -2.44 4.54
N CYS A 47 5.68 -1.22 4.96
CA CYS A 47 6.71 -0.28 5.45
C CYS A 47 7.40 -0.81 6.71
N ALA A 48 6.67 -1.50 7.59
CA ALA A 48 7.26 -2.17 8.76
C ALA A 48 8.24 -3.30 8.36
N LEU A 49 7.98 -4.01 7.25
CA LEU A 49 8.87 -5.08 6.76
C LEU A 49 10.03 -4.55 5.91
N PHE A 50 9.81 -3.45 5.19
CA PHE A 50 10.80 -2.81 4.31
C PHE A 50 11.12 -1.36 4.75
N PRO A 51 11.58 -1.15 6.01
CA PRO A 51 11.89 0.18 6.52
C PRO A 51 13.20 0.66 5.92
N THR A 52 13.19 1.61 4.98
CA THR A 52 14.36 2.36 4.50
C THR A 52 13.96 3.35 3.41
N PHE A 53 14.77 4.39 3.19
CA PHE A 53 14.63 5.38 2.10
C PHE A 53 14.48 4.78 0.69
N PHE A 54 14.81 3.50 0.49
CA PHE A 54 14.80 2.84 -0.82
C PHE A 54 13.75 1.75 -0.97
N CYS A 55 12.94 1.41 0.06
CA CYS A 55 11.92 0.37 -0.03
C CYS A 55 12.40 -0.94 -0.69
N SER A 56 13.67 -1.33 -0.49
CA SER A 56 14.29 -2.47 -1.19
C SER A 56 13.60 -3.78 -0.86
N GLY A 57 13.15 -4.49 -1.90
CA GLY A 57 12.36 -5.73 -1.76
C GLY A 57 10.86 -5.52 -1.55
N CYS A 58 10.39 -4.28 -1.42
CA CYS A 58 8.96 -3.99 -1.34
C CYS A 58 8.29 -4.28 -2.70
N PRO A 59 7.17 -5.02 -2.73
CA PRO A 59 6.49 -5.37 -3.98
C PRO A 59 5.98 -4.14 -4.73
N ILE A 60 5.63 -3.06 -4.03
CA ILE A 60 5.24 -1.78 -4.66
C ILE A 60 6.41 -1.22 -5.48
N ARG A 61 7.60 -1.14 -4.88
CA ARG A 61 8.80 -0.67 -5.57
C ARG A 61 9.20 -1.60 -6.72
N GLU A 62 9.08 -2.91 -6.55
CA GLU A 62 9.37 -3.84 -7.65
C GLU A 62 8.41 -3.64 -8.84
N ARG A 63 7.15 -3.27 -8.55
CA ARG A 63 6.13 -2.98 -9.56
C ARG A 63 6.35 -1.65 -10.27
N THR A 64 6.58 -0.57 -9.53
CA THR A 64 6.65 0.80 -10.08
C THR A 64 8.07 1.24 -10.44
N ARG A 65 9.08 0.57 -9.90
CA ARG A 65 10.50 0.98 -9.89
C ARG A 65 10.79 2.25 -9.08
N TRP A 66 9.81 2.75 -8.33
CA TRP A 66 9.93 3.94 -7.50
C TRP A 66 9.85 3.63 -6.01
N SER A 67 10.51 4.45 -5.18
CA SER A 67 10.41 4.42 -3.72
C SER A 67 9.27 5.32 -3.21
N ASN A 68 8.95 5.22 -1.92
CA ASN A 68 7.96 6.08 -1.24
C ASN A 68 6.58 6.08 -1.90
N CYS A 69 6.14 4.91 -2.39
CA CYS A 69 4.84 4.74 -3.04
C CYS A 69 4.57 5.70 -4.21
N ARG A 70 5.63 6.26 -4.82
CA ARG A 70 5.50 7.09 -6.01
C ARG A 70 4.99 6.28 -7.20
N ASP A 71 4.20 6.94 -8.04
CA ASP A 71 3.52 6.33 -9.20
C ASP A 71 2.51 5.24 -8.79
N THR A 72 1.85 5.43 -7.64
CA THR A 72 0.74 4.58 -7.17
C THR A 72 -0.50 5.43 -6.82
N PRO A 73 -1.68 4.81 -6.64
CA PRO A 73 -2.84 5.51 -6.10
C PRO A 73 -2.60 6.14 -4.71
N TYR A 74 -1.76 5.54 -3.87
CA TYR A 74 -1.34 6.12 -2.58
C TYR A 74 -0.75 7.54 -2.71
N GLU A 75 0.13 7.78 -3.68
CA GLU A 75 0.69 9.12 -3.92
C GLU A 75 -0.42 10.14 -4.20
N ARG A 76 -1.43 9.76 -4.99
CA ARG A 76 -2.59 10.61 -5.26
C ARG A 76 -3.48 10.80 -4.03
N TRP A 77 -3.64 9.77 -3.21
CA TRP A 77 -4.34 9.84 -1.91
C TRP A 77 -3.68 10.83 -0.95
N GLU A 78 -2.36 10.76 -0.80
CA GLU A 78 -1.55 11.70 0.01
C GLU A 78 -1.72 13.13 -0.51
N PHE A 79 -1.47 13.36 -1.81
CA PHE A 79 -1.63 14.69 -2.40
C PHE A 79 -3.05 15.24 -2.27
N HIS A 80 -4.07 14.40 -2.38
CA HIS A 80 -5.45 14.83 -2.20
C HIS A 80 -5.71 15.38 -0.79
N HIS A 81 -5.21 14.69 0.25
CA HIS A 81 -5.34 15.19 1.62
C HIS A 81 -4.56 16.49 1.85
N MET A 82 -3.36 16.59 1.28
CA MET A 82 -2.55 17.80 1.39
C MET A 82 -3.21 19.01 0.73
N GLU A 83 -3.69 18.86 -0.51
CA GLU A 83 -4.14 19.98 -1.34
C GLU A 83 -5.63 20.32 -1.13
N ILE A 84 -6.48 19.33 -0.88
CA ILE A 84 -7.93 19.51 -0.77
C ILE A 84 -8.39 19.61 0.69
N HIS A 85 -7.81 18.79 1.58
CA HIS A 85 -8.15 18.78 3.00
C HIS A 85 -7.19 19.64 3.85
N ASN A 86 -6.16 20.25 3.23
CA ASN A 86 -5.10 21.01 3.91
C ASN A 86 -4.44 20.21 5.05
N GLN A 87 -4.37 18.89 4.88
CA GLN A 87 -3.85 17.96 5.87
C GLN A 87 -2.49 17.42 5.44
N HIS A 88 -1.45 18.17 5.80
CA HIS A 88 -0.06 17.89 5.41
C HIS A 88 0.57 16.68 6.10
N ASN A 89 -0.04 16.17 7.17
CA ASN A 89 0.47 15.01 7.90
C ASN A 89 -0.68 14.03 8.22
N PRO A 90 -0.42 12.72 8.19
CA PRO A 90 -1.37 11.72 8.69
C PRO A 90 -1.72 11.97 10.17
N PRO A 91 -2.83 11.43 10.70
CA PRO A 91 -3.65 10.36 10.11
C PRO A 91 -4.66 10.84 9.05
N TRP A 92 -4.69 10.21 7.88
CA TRP A 92 -5.68 10.49 6.83
C TRP A 92 -6.87 9.51 6.88
N LYS A 93 -8.05 9.97 6.46
CA LYS A 93 -9.30 9.20 6.49
C LYS A 93 -10.21 9.58 5.34
N ILE A 94 -11.27 8.81 5.11
CA ILE A 94 -12.28 9.17 4.10
C ILE A 94 -13.06 10.41 4.56
N GLU A 95 -12.79 11.56 3.93
CA GLU A 95 -13.51 12.82 4.19
C GLU A 95 -14.42 13.24 3.03
N CYS A 96 -14.17 12.76 1.81
CA CYS A 96 -15.00 13.02 0.65
C CYS A 96 -15.05 11.82 -0.33
N ASP A 97 -15.87 11.93 -1.37
CA ASP A 97 -16.02 10.88 -2.39
C ASP A 97 -14.71 10.59 -3.15
N GLU A 98 -13.87 11.61 -3.34
CA GLU A 98 -12.58 11.45 -4.01
C GLU A 98 -11.57 10.69 -3.13
N CYS A 99 -11.56 10.92 -1.80
CA CYS A 99 -10.81 10.06 -0.87
C CYS A 99 -11.22 8.59 -1.07
N ARG A 100 -12.52 8.30 -1.07
CA ARG A 100 -13.03 6.93 -1.25
C ARG A 100 -12.56 6.32 -2.56
N ARG A 101 -12.69 7.05 -3.66
CA ARG A 101 -12.26 6.60 -4.99
C ARG A 101 -10.77 6.26 -5.01
N LEU A 102 -9.92 7.12 -4.44
CA LEU A 102 -8.47 6.91 -4.39
C LEU A 102 -8.08 5.73 -3.48
N ALA A 103 -8.77 5.57 -2.34
CA ALA A 103 -8.57 4.42 -1.44
C ALA A 103 -8.96 3.09 -2.10
N GLU A 104 -10.06 3.06 -2.86
CA GLU A 104 -10.47 1.89 -3.65
C GLU A 104 -9.47 1.57 -4.76
N GLU A 105 -8.91 2.58 -5.44
CA GLU A 105 -7.84 2.38 -6.42
C GLU A 105 -6.56 1.82 -5.78
N GLU A 106 -6.16 2.31 -4.61
CA GLU A 106 -5.00 1.77 -3.87
C GLU A 106 -5.24 0.31 -3.47
N LEU A 107 -6.43 0.00 -2.94
CA LEU A 107 -6.82 -1.36 -2.61
C LEU A 107 -6.73 -2.30 -3.83
N ASN A 108 -7.23 -1.85 -4.98
CA ASN A 108 -7.17 -2.62 -6.23
C ASN A 108 -5.72 -2.82 -6.70
N PHE A 109 -4.91 -1.76 -6.67
CA PHE A 109 -3.49 -1.83 -6.99
C PHE A 109 -2.75 -2.86 -6.10
N LEU A 110 -2.98 -2.84 -4.79
CA LEU A 110 -2.38 -3.80 -3.86
C LEU A 110 -2.84 -5.24 -4.15
N LYS A 111 -4.11 -5.45 -4.50
CA LYS A 111 -4.65 -6.77 -4.89
C LYS A 111 -3.99 -7.31 -6.15
N GLU A 112 -3.63 -6.46 -7.12
CA GLU A 112 -2.87 -6.86 -8.31
C GLU A 112 -1.45 -7.33 -8.01
N LEU A 113 -0.87 -6.96 -6.86
CA LEU A 113 0.45 -7.42 -6.43
C LEU A 113 0.43 -8.84 -5.87
N LEU A 114 -0.74 -9.42 -5.59
CA LEU A 114 -0.83 -10.79 -5.11
C LEU A 114 -0.38 -11.78 -6.19
N PRO A 115 0.36 -12.85 -5.83
CA PRO A 115 0.71 -13.92 -6.77
C PRO A 115 -0.55 -14.52 -7.40
N LYS A 116 -0.56 -14.67 -8.73
CA LYS A 116 -1.66 -15.34 -9.43
C LYS A 116 -1.60 -16.85 -9.15
N LYS A 117 -2.76 -17.48 -9.02
CA LYS A 117 -2.90 -18.93 -8.76
C LYS A 117 -2.66 -19.77 -10.01
#